data_AF-A0A971H6A3-F1
#
_entry.id   AF-A0A971H6A3-F1
#
_cell.length_a   1.000
_cell.length_b   1.000
_cell.length_c   1.000
_cell.angle_alpha   90.00
_cell.angle_beta   90.00
_cell.angle_gamma   90.00
#
_symmetry.space_group_name_H-M   'P 1'
#
loop_
_entity.id
_entity.type
_entity.pdbx_description
1 polymer ?
#
loop_
_entity_poly.entity_id
_entity_poly.type
_entity_poly.pdbx_seq_one_letter_code
_entity_poly.pdbx_strand_id
1 'polypeptide(L)'
;MFKKYTRVVMLALVALMAFSCVAMAMTQAPEPYTKKATQYLTEKNWNPSAKKVINDMFDAFGRNNKNYNPEARPWAMFDCDNTITMTDVQEQLFIYQIENLRFAFAPNELYAIATAGVPDVNLDLGKDYNNKTVAMLAKDTVAAYTKLYKKGWVAADNSKASQKDKWVNTDDFKEFATKTRLLYDAIGDSTSVSVSYPWIGFYFTGMTPAEAEQLAYESH
;
A
#
# COMPACT_ATOMS: atom_id res chain seq x y z
N MET A 1 -11.64 -79.89 66.32
CA MET A 1 -12.71 -80.73 65.73
C MET A 1 -12.92 -80.29 64.28
N PHE A 2 -12.58 -81.14 63.30
CA PHE A 2 -13.50 -81.72 62.28
C PHE A 2 -14.38 -80.68 61.56
N LYS A 3 -14.52 -80.54 60.23
CA LYS A 3 -14.32 -81.37 59.02
C LYS A 3 -14.55 -80.37 57.82
N LYS A 4 -13.74 -80.28 56.77
CA LYS A 4 -13.68 -81.11 55.53
C LYS A 4 -14.71 -80.71 54.43
N TYR A 5 -14.18 -80.46 53.21
CA TYR A 5 -14.77 -80.59 51.85
C TYR A 5 -15.42 -79.39 51.11
N THR A 6 -14.62 -78.74 50.23
CA THR A 6 -14.55 -78.94 48.76
C THR A 6 -15.85 -79.00 47.89
N ARG A 7 -15.94 -78.02 46.97
CA ARG A 7 -16.38 -78.02 45.53
C ARG A 7 -17.86 -77.91 45.10
N VAL A 8 -18.09 -76.83 44.30
CA VAL A 8 -18.78 -76.73 42.97
C VAL A 8 -20.31 -76.88 42.99
N VAL A 9 -21.13 -75.93 42.49
CA VAL A 9 -21.57 -75.68 41.08
C VAL A 9 -22.28 -74.31 41.09
N MET A 10 -21.82 -73.27 40.38
CA MET A 10 -22.30 -72.78 39.07
C MET A 10 -23.77 -72.31 39.01
N LEU A 11 -23.95 -71.13 38.38
CA LEU A 11 -25.19 -70.53 37.83
C LEU A 11 -26.08 -69.70 38.76
N ALA A 12 -25.87 -68.38 38.76
CA ALA A 12 -26.91 -67.38 38.43
C ALA A 12 -26.33 -65.96 38.64
N LEU A 13 -25.34 -65.62 37.82
CA LEU A 13 -25.12 -64.24 37.42
C LEU A 13 -26.27 -63.92 36.46
N VAL A 14 -27.25 -63.16 36.92
CA VAL A 14 -28.16 -62.27 36.18
C VAL A 14 -29.43 -62.09 37.02
N ALA A 15 -29.81 -60.83 37.19
CA ALA A 15 -31.06 -60.34 37.78
C ALA A 15 -31.21 -60.50 39.29
N LEU A 16 -30.70 -59.53 40.05
CA LEU A 16 -31.47 -58.74 41.03
C LEU A 16 -30.52 -57.80 41.79
N MET A 17 -30.13 -56.70 41.15
CA MET A 17 -29.84 -55.44 41.87
C MET A 17 -30.39 -54.32 41.00
N ALA A 18 -31.71 -54.19 40.99
CA ALA A 18 -32.37 -52.95 40.60
C ALA A 18 -31.99 -51.90 41.67
N PHE A 19 -30.84 -51.26 41.44
CA PHE A 19 -30.37 -50.11 42.19
C PHE A 19 -31.38 -48.97 41.99
N SER A 20 -32.11 -48.69 43.05
CA SER A 20 -32.68 -47.38 43.34
C SER A 20 -31.53 -46.43 43.66
N CYS A 21 -30.95 -45.81 42.63
CA CYS A 21 -30.21 -44.57 42.76
C CYS A 21 -30.85 -43.55 41.81
N VAL A 22 -31.42 -42.53 42.44
CA VAL A 22 -31.98 -41.32 41.86
C VAL A 22 -31.11 -40.84 40.70
N ALA A 23 -31.73 -40.65 39.53
CA ALA A 23 -31.10 -39.95 38.42
C ALA A 23 -30.79 -38.52 38.86
N MET A 24 -29.56 -38.27 39.30
CA MET A 24 -28.97 -36.94 39.13
C MET A 24 -28.90 -36.73 37.63
N ALA A 25 -29.76 -35.84 37.13
CA ALA A 25 -29.57 -35.28 35.80
C ALA A 25 -28.12 -34.78 35.75
N MET A 26 -27.29 -35.45 34.96
CA MET A 26 -25.98 -34.93 34.62
C MET A 26 -26.27 -33.61 33.89
N THR A 27 -26.07 -32.49 34.58
CA THR A 27 -25.94 -31.20 33.93
C THR A 27 -24.79 -31.37 32.94
N GLN A 28 -25.12 -31.39 31.66
CA GLN A 28 -24.13 -31.34 30.59
C GLN A 28 -23.16 -30.21 30.95
N ALA A 29 -21.85 -30.52 30.94
CA ALA A 29 -20.85 -29.46 31.04
C ALA A 29 -21.20 -28.41 29.97
N PRO A 30 -21.23 -27.11 30.31
CA PRO A 30 -21.52 -26.09 29.32
C PRO A 30 -20.54 -26.28 28.17
N GLU A 31 -21.07 -26.37 26.95
CA GLU A 31 -20.29 -26.32 25.72
C GLU A 31 -19.23 -25.21 25.89
N PRO A 32 -17.92 -25.50 25.68
CA PRO A 32 -16.90 -24.47 25.79
C PRO A 32 -17.34 -23.32 24.88
N TYR A 33 -17.49 -22.12 25.46
CA TYR A 33 -17.91 -20.94 24.72
C TYR A 33 -17.01 -20.77 23.50
N THR A 34 -17.50 -21.24 22.36
CA THR A 34 -16.86 -21.03 21.08
C THR A 34 -17.41 -19.70 20.63
N LYS A 35 -16.67 -18.62 20.92
CA LYS A 35 -16.95 -17.32 20.32
C LYS A 35 -17.05 -17.58 18.82
N LYS A 36 -18.25 -17.47 18.26
CA LYS A 36 -18.47 -17.62 16.82
C LYS A 36 -17.59 -16.52 16.20
N ALA A 37 -16.56 -16.93 15.44
CA ALA A 37 -15.64 -15.98 14.82
C ALA A 37 -16.50 -14.94 14.08
N THR A 38 -16.45 -13.71 14.56
CA THR A 38 -17.25 -12.66 13.94
C THR A 38 -16.56 -12.35 12.62
N GLN A 39 -17.26 -12.55 11.50
CA GLN A 39 -16.70 -12.22 10.20
C GLN A 39 -16.83 -10.71 9.99
N TYR A 40 -15.79 -9.97 10.38
CA TYR A 40 -15.68 -8.52 10.15
C TYR A 40 -15.25 -8.24 8.72
N LEU A 41 -14.20 -8.92 8.25
CA LEU A 41 -13.73 -8.82 6.87
C LEU A 41 -14.51 -9.83 6.02
N THR A 42 -15.27 -9.34 5.03
CA THR A 42 -16.24 -10.17 4.30
C THR A 42 -15.86 -10.39 2.83
N GLU A 43 -14.98 -9.56 2.31
CA GLU A 43 -14.51 -9.53 0.93
C GLU A 43 -13.93 -10.89 0.50
N LYS A 44 -14.26 -11.31 -0.73
CA LYS A 44 -13.91 -12.63 -1.26
C LYS A 44 -12.49 -12.72 -1.81
N ASN A 45 -11.88 -11.59 -2.14
CA ASN A 45 -10.58 -11.54 -2.82
C ASN A 45 -9.38 -11.69 -1.87
N TRP A 46 -9.62 -11.84 -0.56
CA TRP A 46 -8.55 -12.13 0.40
C TRP A 46 -8.09 -13.58 0.31
N ASN A 47 -6.78 -13.80 0.43
CA ASN A 47 -6.25 -15.13 0.73
C ASN A 47 -6.93 -15.67 2.02
N PRO A 48 -7.45 -16.92 2.02
CA PRO A 48 -8.21 -17.45 3.16
C PRO A 48 -7.46 -17.40 4.50
N SER A 49 -6.16 -17.66 4.50
CA SER A 49 -5.34 -17.63 5.72
C SER A 49 -5.16 -16.22 6.26
N ALA A 50 -4.88 -15.25 5.38
CA ALA A 50 -4.78 -13.83 5.76
C ALA A 50 -6.12 -13.32 6.32
N LYS A 51 -7.23 -13.64 5.64
CA LYS A 51 -8.58 -13.30 6.10
C LYS A 51 -8.86 -13.84 7.50
N LYS A 52 -8.48 -15.09 7.77
CA LYS A 52 -8.64 -15.69 9.09
C LYS A 52 -7.86 -14.92 10.16
N VAL A 53 -6.56 -14.68 9.93
CA VAL A 53 -5.69 -13.98 10.88
C VAL A 53 -6.18 -12.57 11.19
N ILE A 54 -6.64 -11.82 10.19
CA ILE A 54 -7.19 -10.47 10.40
C ILE A 54 -8.47 -10.51 11.24
N ASN A 55 -9.38 -11.45 10.98
CA ASN A 55 -10.58 -11.62 11.81
C ASN A 55 -10.22 -12.05 13.25
N ASP A 56 -9.25 -12.94 13.42
CA ASP A 56 -8.75 -13.34 14.74
C ASP A 56 -8.15 -12.13 15.50
N MET A 57 -7.41 -11.26 14.81
CA MET A 57 -6.88 -10.01 15.36
C MET A 57 -8.00 -9.07 15.83
N PHE A 58 -9.06 -8.91 15.05
CA PHE A 58 -10.22 -8.11 15.46
C PHE A 58 -10.94 -8.68 16.68
N ASP A 59 -11.01 -10.01 16.81
CA ASP A 59 -11.58 -10.63 18.00
C ASP A 59 -10.68 -10.50 19.23
N ALA A 60 -9.36 -10.47 19.05
CA ALA A 60 -8.38 -10.32 20.12
C ALA A 60 -8.30 -8.88 20.66
N PHE A 61 -8.39 -7.87 19.80
CA PHE A 61 -8.13 -6.47 20.18
C PHE A 61 -9.31 -5.51 19.95
N GLY A 62 -10.30 -5.88 19.14
CA GLY A 62 -11.42 -5.01 18.79
C GLY A 62 -12.36 -4.72 19.96
N ARG A 63 -13.25 -3.73 19.78
CA ARG A 63 -14.20 -3.25 20.79
C ARG A 63 -15.14 -4.32 21.38
N ASN A 64 -15.29 -5.45 20.71
CA ASN A 64 -16.10 -6.58 21.16
C ASN A 64 -15.34 -7.53 22.09
N ASN A 65 -14.06 -7.27 22.36
CA ASN A 65 -13.28 -8.01 23.34
C ASN A 65 -13.58 -7.48 24.75
N LYS A 66 -13.75 -8.39 25.72
CA LYS A 66 -14.03 -8.05 27.12
C LYS A 66 -12.94 -7.21 27.81
N ASN A 67 -11.71 -7.26 27.29
CA ASN A 67 -10.55 -6.52 27.80
C ASN A 67 -10.32 -5.21 27.03
N TYR A 68 -11.20 -4.83 26.09
CA TYR A 68 -11.08 -3.57 25.37
C TYR A 68 -11.13 -2.38 26.33
N ASN A 69 -10.16 -1.47 26.22
CA ASN A 69 -10.11 -0.23 26.98
C ASN A 69 -10.32 0.97 26.03
N PRO A 70 -11.41 1.74 26.14
CA PRO A 70 -11.65 2.91 25.29
C PRO A 70 -10.62 4.04 25.50
N GLU A 71 -9.93 4.06 26.64
CA GLU A 71 -8.83 5.00 26.95
C GLU A 71 -7.48 4.55 26.38
N ALA A 72 -7.37 3.30 25.92
CA ALA A 72 -6.18 2.73 25.29
C ALA A 72 -6.57 2.01 23.99
N ARG A 73 -7.07 2.79 23.01
CA ARG A 73 -7.59 2.26 21.75
C ARG A 73 -6.47 1.60 20.93
N PRO A 74 -6.67 0.37 20.42
CA PRO A 74 -5.74 -0.23 19.49
C PRO A 74 -5.73 0.55 18.17
N TRP A 75 -4.57 0.63 17.54
CA TRP A 75 -4.37 1.24 16.23
C TRP A 75 -3.57 0.29 15.35
N ALA A 76 -3.71 0.46 14.05
CA ALA A 76 -2.92 -0.22 13.03
C ALA A 76 -2.39 0.83 12.06
N MET A 77 -1.21 0.58 11.50
CA MET A 77 -0.58 1.45 10.53
C MET A 77 -0.37 0.66 9.25
N PHE A 78 -0.73 1.27 8.13
CA PHE A 78 -0.55 0.73 6.81
C PHE A 78 0.23 1.75 6.02
N ASP A 79 1.20 1.27 5.25
CA ASP A 79 1.78 2.08 4.19
C ASP A 79 0.69 2.42 3.14
N CYS A 80 0.91 3.48 2.37
CA CYS A 80 -0.01 3.90 1.33
C CYS A 80 0.26 3.15 0.02
N ASP A 81 1.37 3.54 -0.61
CA ASP A 81 1.76 3.09 -1.94
C ASP A 81 2.00 1.59 -1.98
N ASN A 82 1.46 0.92 -3.00
CA ASN A 82 1.57 -0.53 -3.19
C ASN A 82 1.07 -1.39 -2.00
N THR A 83 0.36 -0.80 -1.02
CA THR A 83 -0.15 -1.48 0.17
C THR A 83 -1.67 -1.34 0.31
N ILE A 84 -2.18 -0.11 0.47
CA ILE A 84 -3.64 0.14 0.47
C ILE A 84 -4.13 0.67 -0.88
N THR A 85 -3.21 1.11 -1.74
CA THR A 85 -3.47 1.45 -3.13
C THR A 85 -2.83 0.43 -4.06
N MET A 86 -3.43 0.26 -5.24
CA MET A 86 -2.72 -0.38 -6.34
C MET A 86 -1.80 0.68 -6.96
N THR A 87 -0.52 0.38 -7.08
CA THR A 87 0.54 1.32 -7.53
C THR A 87 0.81 2.48 -6.54
N ASP A 88 1.71 3.37 -6.95
CA ASP A 88 2.18 4.53 -6.19
C ASP A 88 1.42 5.80 -6.59
N VAL A 89 0.82 6.49 -5.61
CA VAL A 89 -0.04 7.65 -5.87
C VAL A 89 0.75 8.85 -6.39
N GLN A 90 2.01 8.99 -5.97
CA GLN A 90 2.86 10.09 -6.41
C GLN A 90 3.34 9.86 -7.84
N GLU A 91 3.67 8.62 -8.21
CA GLU A 91 4.02 8.28 -9.60
C GLU A 91 2.85 8.52 -10.57
N GLN A 92 1.63 8.10 -10.19
CA GLN A 92 0.43 8.37 -11.00
C GLN A 92 0.19 9.87 -11.17
N LEU A 93 0.30 10.64 -10.08
CA LEU A 93 0.15 12.09 -10.12
C LEU A 93 1.23 12.75 -10.98
N PHE A 94 2.47 12.27 -10.93
CA PHE A 94 3.57 12.80 -11.73
C PHE A 94 3.36 12.54 -13.23
N ILE A 95 2.88 11.35 -13.59
CA ILE A 95 2.49 11.04 -14.98
C ILE A 95 1.40 11.99 -15.44
N TYR A 96 0.34 12.17 -14.64
CA TYR A 96 -0.71 13.13 -14.94
C TYR A 96 -0.17 14.56 -15.11
N GLN A 97 0.73 14.98 -14.23
CA GLN A 97 1.35 16.32 -14.28
C GLN A 97 2.13 16.53 -15.59
N ILE A 98 2.92 15.54 -16.01
CA ILE A 98 3.66 15.54 -17.29
C ILE A 98 2.69 15.60 -18.46
N GLU A 99 1.70 14.71 -18.52
CA GLU A 99 0.76 14.63 -19.64
C GLU A 99 -0.06 15.91 -19.85
N ASN A 100 -0.33 16.64 -18.77
CA ASN A 100 -1.13 17.86 -18.78
C ASN A 100 -0.27 19.13 -18.74
N LEU A 101 1.06 19.01 -18.73
CA LEU A 101 2.01 20.12 -18.64
C LEU A 101 1.72 21.08 -17.47
N ARG A 102 1.40 20.48 -16.32
CA ARG A 102 0.94 21.16 -15.11
C ARG A 102 2.10 21.61 -14.21
N PHE A 103 2.80 22.67 -14.59
CA PHE A 103 4.00 23.15 -13.88
C PHE A 103 3.95 24.64 -13.57
N ALA A 104 4.43 25.01 -12.38
CA ALA A 104 4.44 26.38 -11.87
C ALA A 104 5.81 27.08 -11.97
N PHE A 105 6.75 26.50 -12.71
CA PHE A 105 8.13 26.98 -12.81
C PHE A 105 8.54 27.27 -14.25
N ALA A 106 9.46 28.21 -14.43
CA ALA A 106 10.05 28.57 -15.71
C ALA A 106 11.21 27.61 -16.08
N PRO A 107 11.61 27.53 -17.37
CA PRO A 107 12.63 26.58 -17.80
C PRO A 107 14.02 26.77 -17.15
N ASN A 108 14.37 27.99 -16.75
CA ASN A 108 15.63 28.28 -16.05
C ASN A 108 15.67 27.72 -14.62
N GLU A 109 14.53 27.37 -14.03
CA GLU A 109 14.43 26.78 -12.69
C GLU A 109 14.50 25.25 -12.75
N LEU A 110 14.04 24.64 -13.86
CA LEU A 110 13.90 23.19 -13.98
C LEU A 110 15.21 22.43 -13.80
N TYR A 111 16.38 22.99 -14.15
CA TYR A 111 17.63 22.28 -13.90
C TYR A 111 17.85 22.02 -12.40
N ALA A 112 17.65 23.03 -11.56
CA ALA A 112 17.82 22.91 -10.11
C ALA A 112 16.81 21.93 -9.52
N ILE A 113 15.55 22.00 -9.97
CA ILE A 113 14.46 21.08 -9.60
C ILE A 113 14.81 19.63 -9.97
N ALA A 114 15.22 19.42 -11.22
CA ALA A 114 15.52 18.10 -11.78
C ALA A 114 16.76 17.44 -11.14
N THR A 115 17.66 18.21 -10.54
CA THR A 115 18.85 17.70 -9.84
C THR A 115 18.74 17.75 -8.32
N ALA A 116 17.61 18.19 -7.77
CA ALA A 116 17.46 18.39 -6.33
C ALA A 116 17.63 17.07 -5.55
N GLY A 117 18.38 17.13 -4.45
CA GLY A 117 18.64 15.97 -3.58
C GLY A 117 19.67 14.97 -4.11
N VAL A 118 20.08 15.04 -5.39
CA VAL A 118 21.06 14.11 -5.97
C VAL A 118 22.47 14.44 -5.47
N PRO A 119 23.18 13.52 -4.78
CA PRO A 119 24.46 13.82 -4.15
C PRO A 119 25.59 14.16 -5.14
N ASP A 120 25.69 13.41 -6.24
CA ASP A 120 26.64 13.67 -7.32
C ASP A 120 25.95 13.57 -8.67
N VAL A 121 25.63 14.73 -9.23
CA VAL A 121 24.96 14.84 -10.54
C VAL A 121 25.88 14.50 -11.71
N ASN A 122 27.20 14.37 -11.49
CA ASN A 122 28.20 14.08 -12.52
C ASN A 122 28.70 12.64 -12.48
N LEU A 123 28.15 11.80 -11.60
CA LEU A 123 28.44 10.37 -11.60
C LEU A 123 28.05 9.76 -12.96
N ASP A 124 28.96 8.97 -13.54
CA ASP A 124 28.68 8.17 -14.74
C ASP A 124 27.67 7.06 -14.37
N LEU A 125 26.50 7.11 -15.00
CA LEU A 125 25.41 6.15 -14.77
C LEU A 125 25.64 4.81 -15.47
N GLY A 126 26.74 4.65 -16.20
CA GLY A 126 27.10 3.43 -16.89
C GLY A 126 26.41 3.26 -18.24
N LYS A 127 26.62 2.09 -18.85
CA LYS A 127 26.25 1.81 -20.25
C LYS A 127 24.73 1.80 -20.48
N ASP A 128 23.95 1.42 -19.48
CA ASP A 128 22.48 1.37 -19.58
C ASP A 128 21.89 2.78 -19.82
N TYR A 129 22.62 3.81 -19.39
CA TYR A 129 22.30 5.22 -19.61
C TYR A 129 23.22 5.88 -20.65
N ASN A 130 23.87 5.10 -21.53
CA ASN A 130 24.82 5.57 -22.53
C ASN A 130 25.97 6.42 -21.96
N ASN A 131 26.47 6.05 -20.78
CA ASN A 131 27.51 6.77 -20.04
C ASN A 131 27.16 8.26 -19.80
N LYS A 132 25.86 8.58 -19.72
CA LYS A 132 25.39 9.91 -19.32
C LYS A 132 25.41 10.04 -17.80
N THR A 133 25.33 11.28 -17.35
CA THR A 133 25.15 11.64 -15.95
C THR A 133 23.75 12.22 -15.72
N VAL A 134 23.31 12.30 -14.46
CA VAL A 134 22.07 13.00 -14.08
C VAL A 134 22.09 14.44 -14.60
N ALA A 135 23.22 15.15 -14.51
CA ALA A 135 23.36 16.51 -15.02
C ALA A 135 23.13 16.61 -16.53
N MET A 136 23.55 15.61 -17.31
CA MET A 136 23.30 15.57 -18.76
C MET A 136 21.83 15.30 -19.07
N LEU A 137 21.22 14.33 -18.40
CA LEU A 137 19.80 14.01 -18.57
C LEU A 137 18.89 15.16 -18.14
N ALA A 138 19.22 15.86 -17.06
CA ALA A 138 18.51 17.06 -16.61
C ALA A 138 18.62 18.20 -17.64
N LYS A 139 19.80 18.46 -18.22
CA LYS A 139 19.95 19.44 -19.31
C LYS A 139 19.12 19.08 -20.54
N ASP A 140 19.13 17.80 -20.92
CA ASP A 140 18.32 17.29 -22.03
C ASP A 140 16.82 17.48 -21.77
N THR A 141 16.37 17.31 -20.52
CA THR A 141 15.00 17.53 -20.07
C THR A 141 14.62 19.01 -20.07
N VAL A 142 15.48 19.89 -19.57
CA VAL A 142 15.29 21.36 -19.59
C VAL A 142 15.14 21.86 -21.02
N ALA A 143 15.96 21.37 -21.94
CA ALA A 143 15.88 21.76 -23.35
C ALA A 143 14.52 21.36 -23.97
N ALA A 144 14.03 20.15 -23.68
CA ALA A 144 12.73 19.68 -24.17
C ALA A 144 11.56 20.49 -23.55
N TYR A 145 11.58 20.70 -22.23
CA TYR A 145 10.59 21.51 -21.52
C TYR A 145 10.52 22.95 -22.06
N THR A 146 11.68 23.56 -22.34
CA THR A 146 11.77 24.92 -22.89
C THR A 146 10.98 25.08 -24.19
N LYS A 147 10.95 24.06 -25.04
CA LYS A 147 10.17 24.09 -26.29
C LYS A 147 8.68 24.17 -26.02
N LEU A 148 8.18 23.37 -25.09
CA LEU A 148 6.76 23.34 -24.68
C LEU A 148 6.35 24.64 -23.98
N TYR A 149 7.22 25.16 -23.11
CA TYR A 149 7.01 26.43 -22.42
C TYR A 149 6.89 27.60 -23.40
N LYS A 150 7.79 27.68 -24.40
CA LYS A 150 7.74 28.72 -25.45
C LYS A 150 6.46 28.71 -26.29
N LYS A 151 5.78 27.56 -26.38
CA LYS A 151 4.49 27.43 -27.06
C LYS A 151 3.30 27.89 -26.19
N GLY A 152 3.53 28.24 -24.93
CA GLY A 152 2.50 28.69 -24.00
C GLY A 152 1.54 27.58 -23.56
N TRP A 153 2.00 26.33 -23.62
CA TRP A 153 1.21 25.13 -23.26
C TRP A 153 1.31 24.75 -21.79
N VAL A 154 2.33 25.24 -21.09
CA VAL A 154 2.54 24.98 -19.66
C VAL A 154 1.72 25.97 -18.83
N ALA A 155 1.05 25.46 -17.79
CA ALA A 155 0.42 26.27 -16.75
C ALA A 155 0.36 25.50 -15.43
N ALA A 156 0.36 26.18 -14.29
CA ALA A 156 0.19 25.52 -12.98
C ALA A 156 -1.24 25.02 -12.78
N ASP A 157 -2.21 25.73 -13.34
CA ASP A 157 -3.64 25.45 -13.26
C ASP A 157 -4.16 24.68 -14.48
N ASN A 158 -5.46 24.36 -14.45
CA ASN A 158 -6.10 23.60 -15.51
C ASN A 158 -6.52 24.48 -16.72
N SER A 159 -6.04 25.72 -16.83
CA SER A 159 -6.42 26.65 -17.91
C SER A 159 -6.06 26.16 -19.31
N LYS A 160 -5.14 25.19 -19.41
CA LYS A 160 -4.69 24.59 -20.67
C LYS A 160 -5.29 23.23 -20.97
N ALA A 161 -6.11 22.65 -20.08
CA ALA A 161 -6.63 21.28 -20.21
C ALA A 161 -7.30 21.00 -21.58
N SER A 162 -8.13 21.94 -22.03
CA SER A 162 -8.84 21.86 -23.32
C SER A 162 -7.94 21.86 -24.55
N GLN A 163 -6.64 22.10 -24.36
CA GLN A 163 -5.63 22.14 -25.41
C GLN A 163 -4.74 20.90 -25.44
N LYS A 164 -4.98 19.88 -24.59
CA LYS A 164 -4.12 18.69 -24.47
C LYS A 164 -3.81 18.02 -25.81
N ASP A 165 -4.82 17.90 -26.67
CA ASP A 165 -4.68 17.30 -28.00
C ASP A 165 -3.65 18.02 -28.90
N LYS A 166 -3.31 19.28 -28.60
CA LYS A 166 -2.31 20.06 -29.35
C LYS A 166 -0.89 19.59 -29.10
N TRP A 167 -0.58 19.01 -27.94
CA TRP A 167 0.80 18.63 -27.58
C TRP A 167 1.01 17.14 -27.47
N VAL A 168 0.02 16.36 -27.01
CA VAL A 168 0.21 14.95 -26.60
C VAL A 168 0.82 14.06 -27.70
N ASN A 169 0.58 14.39 -28.97
CA ASN A 169 1.11 13.64 -30.11
C ASN A 169 2.38 14.23 -30.74
N THR A 170 2.83 15.40 -30.27
CA THR A 170 3.98 16.12 -30.83
C THR A 170 5.31 15.51 -30.38
N ASP A 171 6.32 15.61 -31.23
CA ASP A 171 7.67 15.12 -30.89
C ASP A 171 8.27 15.88 -29.71
N ASP A 172 7.98 17.19 -29.59
CA ASP A 172 8.44 17.99 -28.44
C ASP A 172 7.88 17.47 -27.10
N PHE A 173 6.60 17.05 -27.07
CA PHE A 173 6.01 16.46 -25.87
C PHE A 173 6.58 15.08 -25.58
N LYS A 174 6.65 14.21 -26.59
CA LYS A 174 7.22 12.86 -26.43
C LYS A 174 8.67 12.91 -25.95
N GLU A 175 9.44 13.87 -26.45
CA GLU A 175 10.81 14.11 -26.01
C GLU A 175 10.86 14.54 -24.54
N PHE A 176 10.04 15.51 -24.13
CA PHE A 176 9.97 15.95 -22.73
C PHE A 176 9.51 14.83 -21.80
N ALA A 177 8.40 14.15 -22.11
CA ALA A 177 7.84 13.09 -21.29
C ALA A 177 8.83 11.93 -21.14
N THR A 178 9.42 11.46 -22.24
CA THR A 178 10.40 10.37 -22.22
C THR A 178 11.65 10.75 -21.44
N LYS A 179 12.20 11.95 -21.64
CA LYS A 179 13.41 12.38 -20.93
C LYS A 179 13.18 12.60 -19.44
N THR A 180 12.02 13.10 -19.07
CA THR A 180 11.64 13.27 -17.66
C THR A 180 11.50 11.92 -16.96
N ARG A 181 10.87 10.94 -17.62
CA ARG A 181 10.76 9.57 -17.10
C ARG A 181 12.11 8.85 -17.06
N LEU A 182 12.93 8.98 -18.10
CA LEU A 182 14.30 8.45 -18.10
C LEU A 182 15.15 9.04 -16.97
N LEU A 183 15.00 10.34 -16.68
CA LEU A 183 15.68 10.99 -15.56
C LEU A 183 15.21 10.43 -14.21
N TYR A 184 13.90 10.22 -14.05
CA TYR A 184 13.33 9.59 -12.85
C TYR A 184 13.92 8.18 -12.64
N ASP A 185 13.90 7.34 -13.67
CA ASP A 185 14.45 5.98 -13.63
C ASP A 185 15.96 6.01 -13.32
N ALA A 186 16.71 6.90 -13.96
CA ALA A 186 18.15 7.06 -13.71
C ALA A 186 18.46 7.41 -12.25
N ILE A 187 17.67 8.27 -11.62
CA ILE A 187 17.84 8.62 -10.21
C ILE A 187 17.42 7.45 -9.32
N GLY A 188 16.34 6.75 -9.66
CA GLY A 188 15.90 5.53 -8.97
C GLY A 188 16.96 4.44 -8.93
N ASP A 189 17.64 4.21 -10.05
CA ASP A 189 18.64 3.15 -10.19
C ASP A 189 20.01 3.52 -9.58
N SER A 190 20.36 4.80 -9.56
CA SER A 190 21.70 5.26 -9.17
C SER A 190 21.81 5.82 -7.75
N THR A 191 20.68 6.08 -7.08
CA THR A 191 20.67 6.71 -5.75
C THR A 191 19.90 5.88 -4.72
N SER A 192 20.03 6.23 -3.44
CA SER A 192 19.26 5.58 -2.39
C SER A 192 17.78 5.97 -2.47
N VAL A 193 16.91 5.11 -1.94
CA VAL A 193 15.46 5.40 -1.83
C VAL A 193 15.14 6.70 -1.10
N SER A 194 16.01 7.15 -0.18
CA SER A 194 15.85 8.43 0.51
C SER A 194 16.04 9.65 -0.40
N VAL A 195 16.66 9.48 -1.56
CA VAL A 195 16.85 10.50 -2.60
C VAL A 195 15.80 10.33 -3.69
N SER A 196 15.63 9.12 -4.22
CA SER A 196 14.72 8.87 -5.35
C SER A 196 13.25 9.00 -4.99
N TYR A 197 12.83 8.50 -3.82
CA TYR A 197 11.42 8.53 -3.40
C TYR A 197 10.83 9.95 -3.32
N PRO A 198 11.45 10.95 -2.65
CA PRO A 198 10.89 12.30 -2.60
C PRO A 198 11.10 13.12 -3.89
N TRP A 199 11.86 12.63 -4.87
CA TRP A 199 12.37 13.47 -5.97
C TRP A 199 11.26 14.09 -6.82
N ILE A 200 10.22 13.33 -7.16
CA ILE A 200 9.07 13.83 -7.93
C ILE A 200 8.33 14.96 -7.20
N GLY A 201 8.42 15.01 -5.86
CA GLY A 201 7.87 16.10 -5.06
C GLY A 201 8.48 17.47 -5.39
N PHE A 202 9.72 17.53 -5.91
CA PHE A 202 10.33 18.79 -6.35
C PHE A 202 9.61 19.40 -7.56
N TYR A 203 8.88 18.62 -8.36
CA TYR A 203 8.10 19.14 -9.50
C TYR A 203 6.83 19.90 -9.08
N PHE A 204 6.50 19.95 -7.79
CA PHE A 204 5.51 20.88 -7.24
C PHE A 204 6.09 22.27 -6.92
N THR A 205 7.37 22.53 -7.23
CA THR A 205 7.99 23.85 -7.03
C THR A 205 7.13 24.96 -7.67
N GLY A 206 6.81 25.98 -6.87
CA GLY A 206 5.97 27.11 -7.28
C GLY A 206 4.47 26.91 -7.03
N MET A 207 4.01 25.70 -6.69
CA MET A 207 2.62 25.44 -6.29
C MET A 207 2.43 25.66 -4.78
N THR A 208 1.27 26.16 -4.42
CA THR A 208 0.73 26.11 -3.06
C THR A 208 0.21 24.70 -2.73
N PRO A 209 0.06 24.34 -1.44
CA PRO A 209 -0.56 23.07 -1.06
C PRO A 209 -1.96 22.87 -1.66
N ALA A 210 -2.76 23.94 -1.76
CA ALA A 210 -4.10 23.87 -2.36
C ALA A 210 -4.05 23.59 -3.88
N GLU A 211 -3.06 24.15 -4.59
CA GLU A 211 -2.88 23.86 -6.02
C GLU A 211 -2.39 22.41 -6.25
N ALA A 212 -1.51 21.90 -5.39
CA ALA A 212 -1.06 20.51 -5.45
C ALA A 212 -2.21 19.53 -5.10
N GLU A 213 -3.03 19.85 -4.10
CA GLU A 213 -4.25 19.11 -3.76
C GLU A 213 -5.24 19.11 -4.93
N GLN A 214 -5.48 20.26 -5.55
CA GLN A 214 -6.35 20.37 -6.71
C GLN A 214 -5.83 19.55 -7.90
N LEU A 215 -4.51 19.55 -8.16
CA LEU A 215 -3.88 18.71 -9.18
C LEU A 215 -4.14 17.21 -8.90
N ALA A 216 -4.03 16.79 -7.64
CA ALA A 216 -4.32 15.41 -7.25
C ALA A 216 -5.80 15.06 -7.47
N TYR A 217 -6.73 15.93 -7.09
CA TYR A 217 -8.16 15.73 -7.35
C TYR A 217 -8.50 15.60 -8.84
N GLU A 218 -7.82 16.33 -9.72
CA GLU A 218 -8.07 16.30 -11.17
C GLU A 218 -7.45 15.09 -11.88
N SER A 219 -6.62 14.31 -11.18
CA SER A 219 -5.93 13.13 -11.73
C SER A 219 -6.75 11.84 -11.70
N HIS A 220 -8.00 11.91 -11.23
CA HIS A 220 -8.94 10.79 -11.05
C HIS A 220 -10.29 11.08 -11.73
#